data_AF-A0A1Y6BG60-F1
#
_entry.id   AF-A0A1Y6BG60-F1
#
_cell.length_a   1.000
_cell.length_b   1.000
_cell.length_c   1.000
_cell.angle_alpha   90.00
_cell.angle_beta   90.00
_cell.angle_gamma   90.00
#
_symmetry.space_group_name_H-M   'P 1'
#
loop_
_entity.id
_entity.type
_entity.pdbx_description
1 polymer ?
#
loop_
_entity_poly.entity_id
_entity_poly.type
_entity_poly.pdbx_seq_one_letter_code
_entity_poly.pdbx_strand_id
1 'polypeptide(L)' 'MLLNLEYPRSSLSIQGEFLVTLNNGVNFGGTQRLVINNDVPSLLELGFDDQTVSYRIEVQTP' A
#
# COMPACT_ATOMS: atom_id res chain seq x y z
N MET A 1 14.42 -21.60 -21.15
CA MET A 1 13.15 -21.63 -20.40
C MET A 1 13.36 -20.73 -19.20
N LEU A 2 12.91 -19.47 -19.29
CA LEU A 2 12.94 -18.56 -18.14
C LEU A 2 11.77 -18.96 -17.26
N LEU A 3 12.03 -19.33 -16.00
CA LEU A 3 10.97 -19.44 -15.02
C LEU A 3 10.32 -18.05 -14.91
N ASN A 4 9.04 -17.94 -15.27
CA ASN A 4 8.19 -16.86 -14.78
C ASN A 4 8.04 -17.07 -13.27
N LEU A 5 9.03 -16.62 -12.50
CA LEU A 5 8.88 -16.41 -11.07
C LEU A 5 7.97 -15.20 -10.93
N GLU A 6 6.68 -15.44 -10.75
CA GLU A 6 5.81 -14.42 -10.19
C GLU A 6 6.35 -14.12 -8.79
N TYR A 7 7.09 -13.02 -8.68
CA TYR A 7 7.44 -12.47 -7.37
C TYR A 7 6.13 -12.22 -6.61
N PRO A 8 6.02 -12.64 -5.34
CA PRO A 8 4.84 -12.33 -4.54
C PRO A 8 4.66 -10.82 -4.54
N ARG A 9 3.48 -10.36 -4.94
CA ARG A 9 3.12 -8.94 -4.95
C ARG A 9 2.19 -8.68 -3.79
N SER A 10 2.48 -7.67 -3.00
CA SER A 10 1.57 -7.22 -1.96
C SER A 10 0.40 -6.45 -2.60
N SER A 11 -0.80 -6.67 -2.07
CA SER A 11 -2.05 -6.05 -2.52
C SER A 11 -2.84 -5.50 -1.33
N LEU A 12 -3.70 -4.53 -1.57
CA LEU A 12 -4.58 -3.94 -0.55
C LEU A 12 -6.01 -3.84 -1.08
N SER A 13 -6.99 -4.28 -0.30
CA SER A 13 -8.40 -4.00 -0.56
C SER A 13 -8.97 -3.06 0.49
N ILE A 14 -9.77 -2.09 0.06
CA ILE A 14 -10.41 -1.08 0.90
C ILE A 14 -11.91 -1.12 0.61
N GLN A 15 -12.71 -1.33 1.66
CA GLN A 15 -14.16 -1.44 1.55
C GLN A 15 -14.83 -0.30 2.31
N GLY A 16 -15.68 0.48 1.63
CA GLY A 16 -16.32 1.68 2.18
C GLY A 16 -15.47 2.94 2.02
N GLU A 17 -15.93 4.03 2.63
CA GLU A 17 -15.30 5.36 2.53
C GLU A 17 -14.12 5.47 3.50
N PHE A 18 -13.03 4.76 3.19
CA PHE A 18 -11.78 4.83 3.97
C PHE A 18 -10.61 5.30 3.13
N LEU A 19 -9.71 6.00 3.80
CA LEU A 19 -8.41 6.40 3.31
C LEU A 19 -7.34 5.62 4.08
N VAL A 20 -6.48 4.89 3.37
CA VAL A 20 -5.34 4.19 3.94
C VAL A 20 -4.05 4.90 3.55
N THR A 21 -3.24 5.27 4.54
CA THR A 21 -1.90 5.79 4.32
C THR A 21 -0.87 4.75 4.74
N LEU A 22 -0.05 4.29 3.79
CA LEU A 22 1.10 3.41 4.03
C LEU A 22 2.37 4.26 4.15
N ASN A 23 3.24 3.95 5.10
CA ASN A 23 4.51 4.67 5.33
C ASN A 23 5.67 3.69 5.34
N ASN A 24 6.82 4.10 4.82
CA ASN A 24 8.02 3.27 4.79
C ASN A 24 8.92 3.39 6.04
N GLY A 25 8.48 4.15 7.05
CA GLY A 25 9.14 4.25 8.35
C GLY A 25 8.25 3.75 9.49
N VAL A 26 8.89 3.47 10.64
CA VAL A 26 8.20 3.17 11.89
C VAL A 26 7.44 4.39 12.42
N ASN A 27 6.40 4.16 13.22
CA ASN A 27 5.64 5.21 13.92
C ASN A 27 5.16 6.34 13.00
N PHE A 28 4.65 6.00 11.81
CA PHE A 28 4.15 6.95 10.80
C PHE A 28 5.22 7.93 10.27
N GLY A 29 6.50 7.60 10.46
CA GLY A 29 7.62 8.33 9.89
C GLY A 29 8.07 7.77 8.54
N GLY A 30 9.28 8.14 8.13
CA GLY A 30 9.84 7.78 6.83
C GLY A 30 9.77 8.92 5.83
N THR A 31 10.33 8.69 4.64
CA THR A 31 10.40 9.68 3.56
C THR A 31 9.38 9.43 2.46
N GLN A 32 8.86 8.19 2.38
CA GLN A 32 7.88 7.81 1.38
C GLN A 32 6.56 7.43 2.05
N ARG A 33 5.46 7.89 1.44
CA ARG A 33 4.10 7.54 1.83
C ARG A 33 3.25 7.31 0.59
N LEU A 34 2.30 6.40 0.71
CA LEU A 34 1.31 6.11 -0.32
C LEU A 34 -0.09 6.23 0.29
N VAL A 35 -0.94 7.04 -0.33
CA VAL A 35 -2.33 7.27 0.11
C VAL A 35 -3.25 6.58 -0.88
N ILE A 36 -4.14 5.72 -0.37
CA ILE A 36 -4.98 4.81 -1.16
C ILE A 36 -6.41 4.87 -0.62
N ASN A 37 -7.40 4.98 -1.50
CA ASN A 37 -8.82 4.94 -1.13
C ASN A 37 -9.64 3.97 -2.01
N ASN A 38 -8.96 3.11 -2.76
CA ASN A 38 -9.58 2.10 -3.61
C ASN A 38 -8.76 0.80 -3.55
N ASP A 39 -9.32 -0.28 -4.10
CA ASP A 39 -8.60 -1.53 -4.22
C ASP A 39 -7.34 -1.38 -5.09
N VAL A 40 -6.24 -1.93 -4.59
CA VAL A 40 -4.93 -1.98 -5.25
C VAL A 40 -4.51 -3.45 -5.41
N PRO A 41 -4.63 -4.02 -6.62
CA PRO A 41 -4.25 -5.41 -6.88
C PRO A 41 -2.73 -5.63 -6.84
N SER A 42 -1.93 -4.57 -6.95
CA SER A 42 -0.47 -4.65 -6.83
C SER A 42 0.14 -3.34 -6.35
N LEU A 43 0.83 -3.37 -5.20
CA LEU A 43 1.61 -2.23 -4.68
C LEU A 43 2.91 -2.01 -5.47
N LEU A 44 3.38 -3.01 -6.22
CA LEU A 44 4.54 -2.89 -7.12
C LEU A 44 4.31 -1.85 -8.22
N GLU A 45 3.11 -1.82 -8.79
CA GLU A 45 2.72 -0.85 -9.82
C GLU A 45 2.67 0.58 -9.27
N LEU A 46 2.55 0.72 -7.95
CA LEU A 46 2.62 2.00 -7.22
C LEU A 46 4.01 2.28 -6.63
N GLY A 47 5.00 1.41 -6.89
CA GLY A 47 6.36 1.57 -6.39
C GLY A 47 6.53 1.39 -4.87
N PHE A 48 5.57 0.74 -4.20
CA PHE A 48 5.52 0.64 -2.73
C PHE A 48 5.49 -0.81 -2.21
N ASP A 49 5.73 -1.79 -3.08
CA ASP A 49 5.77 -3.22 -2.72
C ASP A 49 6.84 -3.51 -1.66
N ASP A 50 6.48 -4.28 -0.65
CA ASP A 50 7.35 -4.65 0.47
C ASP A 50 8.02 -3.48 1.22
N GLN A 51 7.52 -2.25 1.06
CA GLN A 51 8.06 -1.06 1.75
C GLN A 51 7.25 -0.64 2.97
N THR A 52 6.05 -1.18 3.18
CA THR A 52 5.17 -0.71 4.26
C THR A 52 5.69 -1.15 5.62
N VAL A 53 5.95 -0.18 6.50
CA VAL A 53 6.43 -0.41 7.88
C VAL A 53 5.39 0.05 8.91
N SER A 54 4.58 1.07 8.60
CA SER A 54 3.45 1.49 9.43
C SER A 54 2.33 2.07 8.58
N TYR A 55 1.09 2.00 9.08
CA TYR A 55 -0.09 2.43 8.32
C TYR A 55 -1.11 3.16 9.20
N ARG A 56 -1.92 3.99 8.57
CA ARG A 56 -3.07 4.69 9.17
C ARG A 56 -4.32 4.44 8.32
N ILE A 57 -5.46 4.26 8.97
CA ILE A 57 -6.78 4.13 8.32
C ILE A 57 -7.68 5.22 8.88
N GLU A 58 -8.27 6.01 8.00
CA GLU A 58 -9.14 7.14 8.33
C GLU A 58 -10.44 7.02 7.54
N VAL A 59 -11.54 7.55 8.08
CA VAL A 59 -12.77 7.72 7.28
C VAL A 59 -12.51 8.83 6.27
N GLN A 60 -12.85 8.60 5.01
CA GLN A 60 -12.83 9.63 3.99
C GLN A 60 -13.97 10.60 4.28
N THR A 61 -13.68 11.69 4.98
CA THR A 61 -14.65 12.77 5.17
C THR A 61 -14.90 13.46 3.82
N PRO A 62 -16.15 13.84 3.51
CA PRO A 62 -16.48 14.64 2.33
C PRO A 62 -15.68 15.95 2.25
#